data_AF-A0A1Q3D3D6-F1
#
_entry.id   AF-A0A1Q3D3D6-F1
#
_cell.length_a   1.000
_cell.length_b   1.000
_cell.length_c   1.000
_cell.angle_alpha   90.00
_cell.angle_beta   90.00
_cell.angle_gamma   90.00
#
_symmetry.space_group_name_H-M   'P 1'
#
loop_
_entity.id
_entity.type
_entity.pdbx_description
1 polymer ?
#
loop_
_entity_poly.entity_id
_entity_poly.type
_entity_poly.pdbx_seq_one_letter_code
_entity_poly.pdbx_strand_id
1 'polypeptide(L)'
;MKGLFESKPRTPTIVRQTRDLLIYTDRDVPDSRDSKREDKMVELYKNIKDLKVILYGNSGSEPLSEACAQLTQEFFKENTLRLLIKCLPKLNLEARKDATQVVANLQRQQVQSLIASDYLESNIDLMDTLLSGLVSIRIVGAVSVLFIECL
;
A
#
# COMPACT_ATOMS: atom_id res chain seq x y z
N MET A 1 26.60 -27.68 -2.58
CA MET A 1 25.66 -27.71 -3.73
C MET A 1 24.68 -26.55 -3.55
N LYS A 2 24.69 -25.57 -4.46
CA LYS A 2 23.77 -24.42 -4.44
C LYS A 2 22.44 -24.88 -5.06
N GLY A 3 21.45 -25.17 -4.21
CA GLY A 3 20.11 -25.52 -4.63
C GLY A 3 19.28 -24.26 -4.87
N LEU A 4 18.86 -24.09 -6.11
CA LEU A 4 18.02 -23.00 -6.63
C LEU A 4 16.69 -22.92 -5.88
N PHE A 5 16.60 -22.05 -4.88
CA PHE A 5 15.31 -21.52 -4.44
C PHE A 5 15.03 -20.25 -5.24
N GLU A 6 14.69 -20.42 -6.52
CA GLU A 6 13.93 -19.42 -7.26
C GLU A 6 12.52 -19.43 -6.68
N SER A 7 12.33 -18.81 -5.52
CA SER A 7 10.99 -18.46 -5.05
C SER A 7 10.46 -17.42 -6.02
N LYS A 8 9.72 -17.89 -7.03
CA LYS A 8 8.96 -17.07 -7.97
C LYS A 8 8.45 -15.83 -7.24
N PRO A 9 8.74 -14.61 -7.72
CA PRO A 9 8.60 -13.43 -6.90
C PRO A 9 7.13 -13.31 -6.50
N ARG A 10 6.85 -13.59 -5.22
CA ARG A 10 5.50 -13.53 -4.65
C ARG A 10 4.99 -12.09 -4.66
N THR A 11 5.92 -11.15 -4.69
CA THR A 11 5.75 -9.71 -4.66
C THR A 11 4.94 -9.15 -5.84
N PRO A 12 5.28 -9.34 -7.13
CA PRO A 12 4.42 -8.90 -8.24
C PRO A 12 2.99 -9.44 -8.20
N THR A 13 2.81 -10.67 -7.71
CA THR A 13 1.48 -11.30 -7.67
C THR A 13 0.59 -10.63 -6.64
N ILE A 14 1.11 -10.39 -5.43
CA ILE A 14 0.33 -9.77 -4.35
C ILE A 14 0.00 -8.30 -4.64
N VAL A 15 0.91 -7.54 -5.28
CA VAL A 15 0.65 -6.14 -5.65
C VAL A 15 -0.53 -6.06 -6.64
N ARG A 16 -0.52 -6.91 -7.68
CA ARG A 16 -1.60 -6.99 -8.67
C ARG A 16 -2.94 -7.38 -8.04
N GLN A 17 -2.95 -8.43 -7.21
CA GLN A 17 -4.15 -8.87 -6.48
C GLN A 17 -4.70 -7.76 -5.58
N THR A 18 -3.82 -7.07 -4.85
CA THR A 18 -4.21 -5.93 -4.00
C THR A 18 -4.81 -4.81 -4.84
N ARG A 19 -4.19 -4.47 -5.96
CA ARG A 19 -4.67 -3.43 -6.88
C ARG A 19 -6.06 -3.75 -7.41
N ASP A 20 -6.31 -4.98 -7.85
CA ASP A 20 -7.63 -5.37 -8.38
C ASP A 20 -8.73 -5.25 -7.31
N LEU A 21 -8.42 -5.62 -6.06
CA LEU A 21 -9.32 -5.45 -4.92
C LEU A 21 -9.55 -3.97 -4.60
N LEU A 22 -8.50 -3.14 -4.63
CA LEU A 22 -8.62 -1.69 -4.43
C LEU A 22 -9.48 -1.03 -5.51
N ILE A 23 -9.33 -1.42 -6.78
CA ILE A 23 -10.18 -0.92 -7.87
C ILE A 23 -11.64 -1.31 -7.63
N TYR A 24 -11.90 -2.54 -7.19
CA TYR A 24 -13.24 -2.98 -6.84
C TYR A 24 -13.83 -2.14 -5.70
N THR A 25 -13.07 -1.93 -4.63
CA THR A 25 -13.47 -1.10 -3.48
C THR A 25 -13.65 0.37 -3.84
N ASP A 26 -12.89 0.89 -4.80
CA ASP A 26 -13.00 2.28 -5.24
C ASP A 26 -14.30 2.55 -6.01
N ARG A 27 -14.76 1.60 -6.83
CA ARG A 27 -15.88 1.79 -7.76
C ARG A 27 -17.25 2.06 -7.12
N ASP A 28 -17.41 1.92 -5.79
CA ASP A 28 -18.66 2.13 -5.03
C ASP A 28 -19.92 1.70 -5.78
N VAL A 29 -19.84 0.55 -6.45
CA VAL A 29 -21.00 -0.04 -7.10
C VAL A 29 -21.89 -0.62 -6.00
N PRO A 30 -23.19 -0.29 -5.96
CA PRO A 30 -24.15 -1.01 -5.14
C PRO A 30 -24.31 -2.42 -5.74
N ASP A 31 -23.41 -3.32 -5.40
CA ASP A 31 -23.54 -4.73 -5.77
C ASP A 31 -24.60 -5.34 -4.84
N SER A 32 -25.63 -5.98 -5.40
CA SER A 32 -26.80 -6.49 -4.68
C SER A 32 -26.49 -7.72 -3.80
N ARG A 33 -25.21 -8.05 -3.62
CA ARG A 33 -24.72 -9.21 -2.86
C ARG A 33 -23.65 -8.76 -1.86
N ASP A 34 -24.09 -8.26 -0.72
CA ASP A 34 -23.23 -7.82 0.39
C ASP A 34 -22.17 -8.87 0.77
N SER A 35 -22.51 -10.17 0.70
CA SER A 35 -21.57 -11.26 1.00
C SER A 35 -20.33 -11.29 0.10
N LYS A 36 -20.48 -11.04 -1.20
CA LYS A 36 -19.34 -11.03 -2.15
C LYS A 36 -18.44 -9.82 -1.91
N ARG A 37 -19.01 -8.68 -1.48
CA ARG A 37 -18.23 -7.49 -1.10
C ARG A 37 -17.46 -7.76 0.20
N GLU A 38 -18.09 -8.38 1.19
CA GLU A 38 -17.46 -8.76 2.44
C GLU A 38 -16.26 -9.70 2.20
N ASP A 39 -16.43 -10.76 1.40
CA ASP A 39 -15.35 -11.70 1.05
C ASP A 39 -14.16 -10.97 0.40
N LYS A 40 -14.43 -10.01 -0.49
CA LYS A 40 -13.41 -9.20 -1.15
C LYS A 40 -12.69 -8.26 -0.19
N MET A 41 -13.40 -7.70 0.79
CA MET A 41 -12.78 -6.88 1.84
C MET A 41 -11.90 -7.71 2.76
N VAL A 42 -12.32 -8.93 3.14
CA VAL A 42 -11.49 -9.86 3.92
C VAL A 42 -10.20 -10.22 3.16
N GLU A 43 -10.31 -10.49 1.86
CA GLU A 43 -9.15 -10.74 0.99
C GLU A 43 -8.21 -9.52 0.94
N LEU A 44 -8.77 -8.31 0.83
CA LEU A 44 -8.00 -7.07 0.82
C LEU A 44 -7.25 -6.85 2.14
N TYR A 45 -7.91 -7.09 3.28
CA TYR A 45 -7.28 -6.96 4.60
C TYR A 45 -6.12 -7.94 4.77
N LYS A 46 -6.27 -9.17 4.29
CA LYS A 46 -5.19 -10.16 4.29
C LYS A 46 -4.02 -9.71 3.43
N ASN A 47 -4.28 -9.20 2.23
CA ASN A 47 -3.23 -8.72 1.34
C ASN A 47 -2.46 -7.54 1.95
N ILE A 48 -3.16 -6.59 2.58
CA ILE A 48 -2.51 -5.46 3.28
C ILE A 48 -1.57 -5.95 4.39
N LYS A 49 -1.98 -6.96 5.16
CA LYS A 49 -1.12 -7.58 6.19
C LYS A 49 0.11 -8.26 5.57
N ASP A 50 -0.08 -9.02 4.50
CA ASP A 50 1.01 -9.70 3.81
C ASP A 50 2.00 -8.68 3.19
N LEU A 51 1.51 -7.58 2.61
CA LEU A 51 2.35 -6.47 2.12
C LEU A 51 3.19 -5.85 3.25
N LYS A 52 2.57 -5.62 4.41
CA LYS A 52 3.28 -5.12 5.61
C LYS A 52 4.37 -6.09 6.06
N VAL A 53 4.09 -7.40 6.06
CA VAL A 53 5.08 -8.44 6.41
C VAL A 53 6.26 -8.43 5.44
N ILE A 54 6.04 -8.19 4.14
CA ILE A 54 7.15 -8.05 3.19
C ILE A 54 8.03 -6.85 3.53
N LEU A 55 7.42 -5.72 3.92
CA LEU A 55 8.10 -4.44 4.14
C LEU A 55 8.77 -4.30 5.52
N TYR A 56 8.27 -4.99 6.54
CA TYR A 56 8.77 -4.92 7.91
C TYR A 56 9.36 -6.23 8.43
N GLY A 57 9.22 -7.32 7.68
CA GLY A 57 9.57 -8.66 8.13
C GLY A 57 8.48 -9.28 9.02
N ASN A 58 8.79 -10.44 9.57
CA ASN A 58 7.95 -11.16 10.54
C ASN A 58 8.72 -11.31 11.86
N SER A 59 8.08 -11.83 12.92
CA SER A 59 8.58 -11.91 14.31
C SER A 59 9.95 -12.60 14.55
N GLY A 60 10.65 -13.05 13.51
CA GLY A 60 12.00 -13.61 13.61
C GLY A 60 12.86 -13.44 12.34
N SER A 61 12.47 -12.57 11.40
CA SER A 61 13.19 -12.38 10.14
C SER A 61 13.09 -10.93 9.65
N GLU A 62 14.24 -10.32 9.34
CA GLU A 62 14.30 -9.01 8.70
C GLU A 62 13.68 -9.04 7.29
N PRO A 63 13.13 -7.90 6.80
CA PRO A 63 12.60 -7.81 5.46
C PRO A 63 13.71 -7.98 4.42
N LEU A 64 13.43 -8.77 3.37
CA LEU A 64 14.36 -8.94 2.26
C LEU A 64 14.41 -7.65 1.43
N SER A 65 15.58 -7.03 1.35
CA SER A 65 15.77 -5.75 0.63
C SER A 65 15.31 -5.84 -0.84
N GLU A 66 15.63 -6.93 -1.54
CA GLU A 66 15.18 -7.15 -2.91
C GLU A 66 13.65 -7.23 -3.03
N ALA A 67 12.98 -7.93 -2.10
CA ALA A 67 11.53 -8.04 -2.10
C ALA A 67 10.87 -6.68 -1.82
N CYS A 68 11.45 -5.86 -0.94
CA CYS A 68 10.99 -4.50 -0.67
C CYS A 68 11.14 -3.61 -1.90
N ALA A 69 12.30 -3.67 -2.57
CA ALA A 69 12.57 -2.90 -3.78
C ALA A 69 11.58 -3.27 -4.91
N GLN A 70 11.36 -4.56 -5.16
CA GLN A 70 10.40 -5.02 -6.16
C GLN A 70 8.96 -4.60 -5.83
N LEU A 71 8.56 -4.67 -4.56
CA LEU A 71 7.23 -4.27 -4.11
C LEU A 71 6.99 -2.79 -4.38
N THR A 72 7.99 -1.98 -4.04
CA THR A 72 8.00 -0.53 -4.22
C THR A 72 7.85 -0.17 -5.69
N GLN A 73 8.69 -0.77 -6.55
CA GLN A 73 8.66 -0.55 -8.00
C GLN A 73 7.28 -0.81 -8.61
N GLU A 74 6.68 -1.97 -8.29
CA GLU A 74 5.36 -2.34 -8.82
C GLU A 74 4.24 -1.43 -8.28
N PHE A 75 4.34 -0.98 -7.02
CA PHE A 75 3.37 -0.06 -6.43
C PHE A 75 3.32 1.28 -7.17
N PHE A 76 4.49 1.85 -7.47
CA PHE A 76 4.59 3.12 -8.20
C PHE A 76 4.24 2.95 -9.69
N LYS A 77 4.79 1.93 -10.35
CA LYS A 77 4.57 1.66 -11.78
C LYS A 77 3.09 1.48 -12.13
N GLU A 78 2.33 0.77 -11.30
CA GLU A 78 0.93 0.45 -11.56
C GLU A 78 -0.06 1.47 -10.95
N ASN A 79 0.46 2.56 -10.37
CA ASN A 79 -0.33 3.58 -9.67
C ASN A 79 -1.14 3.01 -8.49
N THR A 80 -0.64 1.93 -7.87
CA THR A 80 -1.32 1.21 -6.78
C THR A 80 -1.30 2.01 -5.48
N LEU A 81 -0.24 2.80 -5.26
CA LEU A 81 -0.11 3.64 -4.07
C LEU A 81 -1.28 4.66 -3.97
N ARG A 82 -1.60 5.34 -5.07
CA ARG A 82 -2.75 6.26 -5.18
C ARG A 82 -4.06 5.58 -4.84
N LEU A 83 -4.30 4.39 -5.40
CA LEU A 83 -5.51 3.61 -5.14
C LEU A 83 -5.62 3.20 -3.67
N LEU A 84 -4.51 2.79 -3.05
CA LEU A 84 -4.49 2.42 -1.64
C LEU A 84 -4.83 3.62 -0.75
N ILE A 85 -4.24 4.79 -1.02
CA ILE A 85 -4.52 6.04 -0.31
C ILE A 85 -5.99 6.43 -0.44
N LYS A 86 -6.54 6.41 -1.67
CA LYS A 86 -7.95 6.73 -1.93
C LYS A 86 -8.92 5.79 -1.21
N CYS A 87 -8.55 4.52 -1.05
CA CYS A 87 -9.37 3.53 -0.37
C CYS A 87 -9.22 3.53 1.17
N LEU A 88 -8.25 4.25 1.76
CA LEU A 88 -8.05 4.27 3.22
C LEU A 88 -9.33 4.55 4.04
N PRO A 89 -10.20 5.50 3.66
CA PRO A 89 -11.44 5.78 4.41
C PRO A 89 -12.43 4.61 4.40
N LYS A 90 -12.34 3.72 3.40
CA LYS A 90 -13.20 2.55 3.20
C LYS A 90 -12.73 1.31 3.98
N LEU A 91 -11.51 1.33 4.51
CA LEU A 91 -10.95 0.23 5.30
C LEU A 91 -11.39 0.30 6.76
N ASN A 92 -11.48 -0.86 7.43
CA ASN A 92 -11.63 -0.92 8.89
C ASN A 92 -10.39 -0.34 9.61
N LEU A 93 -10.50 -0.12 10.92
CA LEU A 93 -9.46 0.55 11.71
C LEU A 93 -8.11 -0.17 11.68
N GLU A 94 -8.10 -1.51 11.76
CA GLU A 94 -6.87 -2.30 11.79
C GLU A 94 -6.16 -2.28 10.42
N ALA A 95 -6.89 -2.59 9.35
CA ALA A 95 -6.35 -2.54 8.00
C ALA A 95 -5.90 -1.14 7.59
N ARG A 96 -6.56 -0.09 8.09
CA ARG A 96 -6.14 1.30 7.87
C ARG A 96 -4.78 1.59 8.52
N LYS A 97 -4.54 1.11 9.75
CA LYS A 97 -3.23 1.23 10.41
C LYS A 97 -2.14 0.49 9.62
N ASP A 98 -2.42 -0.74 9.21
CA ASP A 98 -1.47 -1.54 8.42
C ASP A 98 -1.18 -0.89 7.06
N ALA A 99 -2.21 -0.45 6.33
CA ALA A 99 -2.06 0.25 5.05
C ALA A 99 -1.25 1.55 5.20
N THR A 100 -1.46 2.30 6.29
CA THR A 100 -0.68 3.51 6.57
C THR A 100 0.80 3.20 6.78
N GLN A 101 1.12 2.09 7.46
CA GLN A 101 2.51 1.64 7.62
C GLN A 101 3.12 1.19 6.30
N VAL A 102 2.35 0.50 5.45
CA VAL A 102 2.76 0.14 4.08
C VAL A 102 3.12 1.39 3.28
N VAL A 103 2.23 2.39 3.24
CA VAL A 103 2.47 3.67 2.55
C VAL A 103 3.73 4.36 3.07
N ALA A 104 3.88 4.47 4.39
CA ALA A 104 5.03 5.11 5.02
C ALA A 104 6.36 4.39 4.70
N ASN A 105 6.37 3.06 4.64
CA ASN A 105 7.57 2.30 4.29
C ASN A 105 7.92 2.47 2.81
N LEU A 106 6.93 2.36 1.91
CA LEU A 106 7.12 2.53 0.47
C LEU A 106 7.75 3.89 0.13
N GLN A 107 7.35 4.95 0.83
CA GLN A 107 7.92 6.29 0.66
C GLN A 107 9.38 6.42 1.16
N ARG A 108 9.79 5.62 2.14
CA ARG A 108 11.14 5.66 2.73
C ARG A 108 12.16 4.79 2.01
N GLN A 109 11.72 3.94 1.07
CA GLN A 109 12.62 3.07 0.32
C GLN A 109 13.54 3.93 -0.56
N GLN A 110 14.84 3.93 -0.22
CA GLN A 110 15.88 4.75 -0.88
C GLN A 110 16.02 4.47 -2.39
N VAL A 111 15.49 3.34 -2.86
CA VAL A 111 15.64 2.86 -4.24
C VAL A 111 15.01 3.83 -5.26
N GLN A 112 14.15 4.77 -4.85
CA GLN A 112 13.30 5.51 -5.79
C GLN A 112 12.92 6.95 -5.37
N SER A 113 13.81 7.69 -4.69
CA SER A 113 13.53 9.10 -4.32
C SER A 113 13.06 9.97 -5.50
N LEU A 114 13.64 9.79 -6.70
CA LEU A 114 13.21 10.50 -7.91
C LEU A 114 11.83 10.04 -8.41
N ILE A 115 11.54 8.74 -8.37
CA ILE A 115 10.25 8.20 -8.86
C ILE A 115 9.10 8.55 -7.92
N ALA A 116 9.35 8.57 -6.60
CA ALA A 116 8.38 9.05 -5.63
C ALA A 116 8.09 10.55 -5.81
N SER A 117 9.13 11.36 -6.05
CA SER A 117 9.00 12.79 -6.36
C SER A 117 8.19 13.02 -7.65
N ASP A 118 8.60 12.40 -8.77
CA ASP A 118 7.93 12.50 -10.07
C ASP A 118 6.45 12.06 -9.99
N TYR A 119 6.19 11.03 -9.19
CA TYR A 119 4.85 10.52 -8.95
C TYR A 119 4.00 11.50 -8.13
N LEU A 120 4.55 12.12 -7.08
CA LEU A 120 3.85 13.12 -6.28
C LEU A 120 3.58 14.40 -7.08
N GLU A 121 4.56 14.87 -7.86
CA GLU A 121 4.39 15.99 -8.80
C GLU A 121 3.29 15.71 -9.84
N SER A 122 3.18 14.45 -10.29
CA SER A 122 2.15 14.03 -11.25
C SER A 122 0.77 13.77 -10.62
N ASN A 123 0.66 13.75 -9.28
CA ASN A 123 -0.57 13.40 -8.56
C ASN A 123 -0.83 14.36 -7.39
N ILE A 124 -0.74 15.67 -7.63
CA ILE A 124 -0.93 16.71 -6.59
C ILE A 124 -2.30 16.60 -5.89
N ASP A 125 -3.33 16.11 -6.59
CA ASP A 125 -4.67 15.84 -6.05
C ASP A 125 -4.69 14.78 -4.93
N LEU A 126 -3.66 13.94 -4.83
CA LEU A 126 -3.46 13.03 -3.70
C LEU A 126 -3.19 13.79 -2.41
N MET A 127 -2.48 14.93 -2.48
CA MET A 127 -2.19 15.73 -1.29
C MET A 127 -3.48 16.25 -0.67
N ASP A 128 -4.43 16.73 -1.47
CA ASP A 128 -5.74 17.19 -0.99
C ASP A 128 -6.55 16.03 -0.38
N THR A 129 -6.51 14.84 -0.98
CA THR A 129 -7.18 13.65 -0.46
C THR A 129 -6.58 13.21 0.87
N LEU A 130 -5.24 13.25 0.99
CA LEU A 130 -4.51 12.95 2.21
C LEU A 130 -4.81 13.99 3.29
N LEU A 131 -4.78 15.29 2.98
CA LEU A 131 -5.11 16.39 3.89
C LEU A 131 -6.57 16.31 4.37
N SER A 132 -7.52 15.99 3.49
CA SER A 132 -8.91 15.76 3.86
C SER A 132 -9.08 14.52 4.75
N GLY A 133 -8.28 13.47 4.54
CA GLY A 133 -8.21 12.29 5.40
C GLY A 133 -7.59 12.58 6.78
N LEU A 134 -6.62 13.50 6.84
CA LEU A 134 -5.94 13.95 8.07
C LEU A 134 -6.88 14.73 8.99
N VAL A 135 -7.82 15.52 8.45
CA VAL A 135 -8.87 16.18 9.25
C VAL A 135 -9.83 15.16 9.88
N SER A 136 -10.03 14.01 9.23
CA SER A 136 -10.99 12.98 9.67
C SER A 136 -10.42 11.99 10.68
N ILE A 137 -9.09 11.91 10.84
CA ILE A 137 -8.43 10.88 11.66
C ILE A 137 -7.31 11.54 12.47
N ARG A 138 -7.51 11.67 13.80
CA ARG A 138 -6.46 11.92 14.80
C ARG A 138 -5.49 10.73 14.89
N ILE A 139 -4.79 10.41 13.81
CA ILE A 139 -3.59 9.58 13.78
C ILE A 139 -2.55 10.40 13.01
N VAL A 140 -2.12 11.49 13.65
CA VAL A 140 -1.25 12.51 13.08
C VAL A 140 0.06 12.46 13.84
N GLY A 141 1.13 12.11 13.14
CA GLY A 141 2.49 12.10 13.66
C GLY A 141 3.46 11.49 12.66
N ALA A 142 3.11 10.35 12.05
CA ALA A 142 4.04 9.66 11.14
C ALA A 142 3.84 10.05 9.66
N VAL A 143 2.60 10.18 9.18
CA VAL A 143 2.34 10.43 7.74
C VAL A 143 2.56 11.90 7.36
N SER A 144 2.18 12.82 8.25
CA SER A 144 2.34 14.27 8.05
C SER A 144 3.78 14.75 8.17
N VAL A 145 4.63 14.11 9.01
CA VAL A 145 6.06 14.45 9.10
C VAL A 145 6.82 13.91 7.87
N LEU A 146 6.44 12.75 7.34
CA LEU A 146 7.11 12.16 6.17
C LEU A 146 6.85 12.92 4.86
N PHE A 147 5.72 13.60 4.73
CA PHE A 147 5.42 14.39 3.53
C PHE A 147 6.08 15.78 3.55
N ILE A 148 6.34 16.33 4.73
CA ILE A 148 7.03 17.63 4.88
C ILE A 148 8.53 17.49 4.61
N GLU A 149 9.15 16.35 4.92
CA GLU A 149 10.60 16.15 4.65
C GLU A 149 10.93 15.80 3.19
N CYS A 150 9.92 15.54 2.34
CA CYS A 150 10.09 15.27 0.91
C CYS A 150 9.69 16.44 -0.02
N LEU A 151 9.28 17.59 0.55
CA LEU A 151 9.15 18.88 -0.15
C LEU A 151 10.39 19.75 0.15
#